data_AF-A0A661J253-F1
#
_entry.id   AF-A0A661J253-F1
#
_cell.length_a   1.000
_cell.length_b   1.000
_cell.length_c   1.000
_cell.angle_alpha   90.00
_cell.angle_beta   90.00
_cell.angle_gamma   90.00
#
_symmetry.space_group_name_H-M   'P 1'
#
loop_
_entity.id
_entity.type
_entity.pdbx_description
1 polymer ?
#
loop_
_entity_poly.entity_id
_entity_poly.type
_entity_poly.pdbx_seq_one_letter_code
_entity_poly.pdbx_strand_id
1 'polypeptide(L)'
;MAIKALRLGETWEYVSKFDPDKENPTVWILGTLDSEVYSLLMDELAVYRVEGGQPEPDMKLNYFERNLRTVQYGLKGWKNFKDEKGKEIPFETERRGKHEVVRADLVRRIPFPVIQELAEEILKANTLTEEEAKNSE
;
A
#
# COMPACT_ATOMS: atom_id res chain seq x y z
N MET A 1 1.65 20.71 -20.51
CA MET A 1 1.25 20.98 -19.11
C MET A 1 2.45 20.77 -18.19
N ALA A 2 2.47 21.34 -16.99
CA ALA A 2 3.54 21.12 -16.02
C ALA A 2 3.23 19.89 -15.14
N ILE A 3 4.25 19.12 -14.76
CA ILE A 3 4.14 18.03 -13.77
C ILE A 3 3.59 18.61 -12.46
N LYS A 4 2.52 18.03 -11.93
CA LYS A 4 1.99 18.40 -10.61
C LYS A 4 2.78 17.68 -9.52
N ALA A 5 3.10 18.41 -8.46
CA ALA A 5 3.72 17.80 -7.28
C ALA A 5 2.75 16.83 -6.61
N LEU A 6 3.27 15.69 -6.14
CA LEU A 6 2.53 14.79 -5.25
C LEU A 6 2.12 15.56 -3.99
N ARG A 7 0.83 15.48 -3.63
CA ARG A 7 0.35 16.01 -2.35
C ARG A 7 0.76 15.05 -1.24
N LEU A 8 1.92 15.32 -0.67
CA LEU A 8 2.43 14.55 0.47
C LEU A 8 1.46 14.67 1.65
N GLY A 9 1.03 13.54 2.18
CA GLY A 9 0.13 13.48 3.33
C GLY A 9 -1.36 13.64 3.01
N GLU A 10 -1.75 13.68 1.73
CA GLU A 10 -3.16 13.55 1.36
C GLU A 10 -3.66 12.14 1.74
N THR A 11 -4.82 12.10 2.40
CA THR A 11 -5.46 10.86 2.81
C THR A 11 -6.89 10.80 2.34
N TRP A 12 -7.38 9.60 2.03
CA TRP A 12 -8.77 9.36 1.64
C TRP A 12 -9.33 8.14 2.37
N GLU A 13 -10.65 8.13 2.54
CA GLU A 13 -11.38 6.99 3.07
C GLU A 13 -11.65 5.99 1.93
N TYR A 14 -11.50 4.70 2.23
CA TYR A 14 -11.71 3.62 1.30
C TYR A 14 -12.43 2.45 1.99
N VAL A 15 -13.43 1.89 1.31
CA VAL A 15 -14.15 0.71 1.79
C VAL A 15 -13.87 -0.44 0.84
N SER A 16 -13.42 -1.57 1.39
CA SER A 16 -13.11 -2.76 0.59
C SER A 16 -14.36 -3.34 -0.06
N LYS A 17 -14.25 -3.80 -1.31
CA LYS A 17 -15.36 -4.53 -1.95
C LYS A 17 -15.68 -5.84 -1.23
N PHE A 18 -14.68 -6.39 -0.55
CA PHE A 18 -14.76 -7.65 0.21
C PHE A 18 -15.36 -7.48 1.61
N ASP A 19 -15.66 -6.26 2.06
CA ASP A 19 -16.29 -6.07 3.36
C ASP A 19 -17.72 -6.66 3.34
N PRO A 20 -18.05 -7.64 4.21
CA PRO A 20 -19.37 -8.27 4.23
C PRO A 20 -20.43 -7.37 4.87
N ASP A 21 -20.06 -6.42 5.74
CA ASP A 21 -21.00 -5.53 6.41
C ASP A 21 -21.18 -4.25 5.58
N LYS A 22 -22.28 -4.18 4.84
CA LYS A 22 -22.57 -3.01 3.98
C LYS A 22 -23.22 -1.86 4.73
N GLU A 23 -23.77 -2.08 5.92
CA GLU A 23 -24.43 -1.05 6.72
C GLU A 23 -23.43 -0.30 7.60
N ASN A 24 -22.44 -1.03 8.12
CA ASN A 24 -21.36 -0.48 8.92
C ASN A 24 -20.03 -1.14 8.54
N PRO A 25 -19.46 -0.80 7.37
CA PRO A 25 -18.21 -1.40 6.89
C PRO A 25 -16.98 -0.95 7.69
N THR A 26 -15.87 -1.66 7.50
CA THR A 26 -14.54 -1.17 7.86
C THR A 26 -14.15 -0.08 6.88
N VAL A 27 -13.78 1.08 7.41
CA VAL A 27 -13.27 2.21 6.62
C VAL A 27 -11.77 2.29 6.78
N TRP A 28 -11.03 2.09 5.69
CA TRP A 28 -9.58 2.22 5.64
C TRP A 28 -9.21 3.67 5.29
N ILE A 29 -8.29 4.27 6.04
CA ILE A 29 -7.79 5.61 5.75
C ILE A 29 -6.46 5.42 5.02
N LEU A 30 -6.46 5.62 3.70
CA LEU A 30 -5.30 5.44 2.84
C LEU A 30 -4.61 6.78 2.62
N GLY A 31 -3.33 6.75 2.28
CA GLY A 31 -2.54 7.93 1.96
C GLY A 31 -1.52 7.67 0.85
N THR A 32 -1.03 8.76 0.27
CA THR A 32 0.01 8.71 -0.77
C THR A 32 1.34 8.20 -0.20
N LEU A 33 2.17 7.63 -1.06
CA LEU A 33 3.55 7.27 -0.75
C LEU A 33 4.43 8.44 -1.21
N ASP A 34 5.35 8.89 -0.38
CA ASP A 34 6.36 9.81 -0.90
C ASP A 34 7.29 9.08 -1.88
N SER A 35 7.98 9.83 -2.74
CA SER A 35 8.83 9.27 -3.78
C SER A 35 9.97 8.42 -3.23
N GLU A 36 10.42 8.66 -1.99
CA GLU A 36 11.48 7.88 -1.36
C GLU A 36 10.97 6.51 -0.91
N VAL A 37 9.80 6.47 -0.25
CA VAL A 37 9.13 5.22 0.08
C VAL A 37 8.80 4.44 -1.18
N TYR A 38 8.29 5.10 -2.22
CA TYR A 38 7.98 4.44 -3.48
C TYR A 38 9.24 3.82 -4.11
N SER A 39 10.36 4.55 -4.17
CA SER A 39 11.64 4.03 -4.66
C SER A 39 12.12 2.84 -3.84
N LEU A 40 12.11 2.96 -2.50
CA LEU A 40 12.51 1.90 -1.59
C LEU A 40 11.71 0.62 -1.83
N LEU A 41 10.38 0.74 -1.97
CA LEU A 41 9.51 -0.40 -2.23
C LEU A 41 9.81 -1.03 -3.59
N MET A 42 10.13 -0.25 -4.62
CA MET A 42 10.46 -0.80 -5.94
C MET A 42 11.84 -1.46 -5.98
N ASP A 43 12.83 -0.88 -5.31
CA ASP A 43 14.19 -1.42 -5.23
C ASP A 43 14.25 -2.73 -4.43
N GLU A 44 13.53 -2.82 -3.30
CA GLU A 44 13.47 -4.04 -2.48
C GLU A 44 12.84 -5.25 -3.20
N LEU A 45 12.04 -5.01 -4.24
CA LEU A 45 11.40 -6.05 -5.03
C LEU A 45 12.26 -6.54 -6.19
N ALA A 46 13.28 -5.79 -6.57
CA ALA A 46 14.24 -6.17 -7.59
C ALA A 46 15.32 -7.08 -6.99
N VAL A 47 14.96 -8.32 -6.64
CA VAL A 47 15.95 -9.33 -6.24
C VAL A 47 16.60 -9.89 -7.49
N TYR A 48 17.75 -9.33 -7.88
CA TYR A 48 18.61 -9.92 -8.90
C TYR A 48 19.35 -11.13 -8.32
N ARG A 49 18.90 -12.35 -8.62
CA ARG A 49 19.77 -13.53 -8.45
C ARG A 49 20.63 -13.68 -9.70
N VAL A 50 21.91 -13.35 -9.58
CA VAL A 50 22.93 -13.81 -10.52
C VAL A 50 23.44 -15.15 -9.99
N GLU A 51 22.66 -16.22 -10.18
CA GLU A 51 23.20 -17.57 -10.02
C GLU A 51 24.03 -17.89 -11.27
N GLY A 52 25.29 -18.28 -11.07
CA GLY A 52 26.30 -18.36 -12.12
C GLY A 52 25.86 -19.15 -13.35
N GLY A 53 25.82 -18.46 -14.50
CA GLY A 53 25.74 -19.07 -15.83
C GLY A 53 24.36 -19.10 -16.50
N GLN A 54 23.30 -18.55 -15.89
CA GLN A 54 22.02 -18.38 -16.60
C GLN A 54 21.95 -17.02 -17.30
N PRO A 55 21.54 -16.96 -18.59
CA PRO A 55 21.53 -15.73 -19.39
C PRO A 55 20.40 -14.76 -19.03
N GLU A 56 19.43 -15.18 -18.22
CA GLU A 56 18.29 -14.36 -17.83
C GLU A 56 18.15 -14.32 -16.31
N PRO A 57 18.08 -13.13 -15.69
CA PRO A 57 17.83 -13.02 -14.26
C PRO A 57 16.42 -13.56 -13.93
N ASP A 58 16.34 -14.52 -13.01
CA ASP A 58 15.06 -14.99 -12.46
C ASP A 58 14.45 -13.88 -11.59
N MET A 59 13.67 -13.01 -12.22
CA MET A 59 13.02 -11.87 -11.56
C MET A 59 11.81 -12.36 -10.77
N LYS A 60 12.06 -12.87 -9.55
CA LYS A 60 10.98 -13.15 -8.58
C LYS A 60 10.52 -11.84 -7.96
N LEU A 61 9.57 -11.21 -8.61
CA LEU A 61 8.77 -10.15 -7.98
C LEU A 61 8.03 -10.76 -6.77
N ASN A 62 8.47 -10.41 -5.57
CA ASN A 62 7.77 -10.77 -4.33
C ASN A 62 6.48 -9.92 -4.21
N TYR A 63 5.51 -10.14 -5.10
CA TYR A 63 4.25 -9.40 -5.17
C TYR A 63 3.50 -9.35 -3.83
N PHE A 64 3.56 -10.44 -3.06
CA PHE A 64 2.94 -10.52 -1.74
C PHE A 64 3.63 -9.62 -0.70
N GLU A 65 4.97 -9.61 -0.71
CA GLU A 65 5.74 -8.75 0.18
C GLU A 65 5.58 -7.28 -0.20
N ARG A 66 5.55 -6.96 -1.51
CA ARG A 66 5.23 -5.62 -2.00
C ARG A 66 3.94 -5.14 -1.39
N ASN A 67 2.85 -5.88 -1.60
CA ASN A 67 1.52 -5.41 -1.21
C ASN A 67 1.43 -5.20 0.30
N LEU A 68 2.02 -6.11 1.10
CA LEU A 68 2.11 -5.92 2.55
C LEU A 68 2.86 -4.65 2.91
N ARG A 69 4.02 -4.38 2.30
CA ARG A 69 4.79 -3.17 2.59
C ARG A 69 4.09 -1.92 2.08
N THR A 70 3.54 -1.93 0.87
CA THR A 70 2.72 -0.83 0.33
C THR A 70 1.61 -0.44 1.29
N VAL A 71 0.85 -1.42 1.80
CA VAL A 71 -0.18 -1.16 2.82
C VAL A 71 0.44 -0.65 4.11
N GLN A 72 1.57 -1.23 4.56
CA GLN A 72 2.23 -0.80 5.79
C GLN A 72 2.62 0.69 5.79
N TYR A 73 3.09 1.19 4.64
CA TYR A 73 3.46 2.61 4.48
C TYR A 73 2.28 3.52 4.09
N GLY A 74 1.33 3.02 3.29
CA GLY A 74 0.23 3.81 2.76
C GLY A 74 -1.01 3.86 3.67
N LEU A 75 -1.19 2.93 4.59
CA LEU A 75 -2.33 2.91 5.51
C LEU A 75 -2.08 3.88 6.67
N LYS A 76 -2.99 4.85 6.83
CA LYS A 76 -2.89 5.95 7.81
C LYS A 76 -3.90 5.84 8.96
N GLY A 77 -4.82 4.89 8.88
CA GLY A 77 -5.82 4.64 9.91
C GLY A 77 -6.87 3.64 9.45
N TRP A 78 -7.76 3.27 10.37
CA TRP A 78 -9.02 2.61 10.04
C TRP A 78 -10.09 2.94 11.08
N LYS A 79 -11.35 2.73 10.70
CA LYS A 79 -12.50 2.79 11.59
C LYS A 79 -13.24 1.46 11.50
N ASN A 80 -13.78 1.01 12.64
CA ASN A 80 -14.62 -0.19 12.72
C ASN A 80 -13.93 -1.50 12.28
N PHE A 81 -12.59 -1.56 12.30
CA PHE A 81 -11.85 -2.81 12.11
C PHE A 81 -11.88 -3.61 13.40
N LYS A 82 -12.56 -4.77 13.38
CA LYS A 82 -12.85 -5.58 14.57
C LYS A 82 -12.19 -6.95 14.49
N ASP A 83 -11.89 -7.52 15.65
CA ASP A 83 -11.50 -8.92 15.78
C ASP A 83 -12.70 -9.87 15.71
N GLU A 84 -12.43 -11.18 15.76
CA GLU A 84 -13.46 -12.23 15.73
C GLU A 84 -14.48 -12.14 16.88
N LYS A 85 -14.18 -11.40 17.95
CA LYS A 85 -15.05 -11.17 19.11
C LYS A 85 -15.82 -9.86 19.01
N GLY A 86 -15.68 -9.14 17.90
CA GLY A 86 -16.31 -7.83 17.67
C GLY A 86 -15.63 -6.67 18.39
N LYS A 87 -14.44 -6.88 18.98
CA LYS A 87 -13.67 -5.82 19.63
C LYS A 87 -12.89 -5.04 18.59
N GLU A 88 -12.93 -3.72 18.65
CA GLU A 88 -12.13 -2.86 17.77
C GLU A 88 -10.63 -3.07 17.99
N ILE A 89 -9.92 -3.20 16.88
CA ILE A 89 -8.47 -3.30 16.83
C ILE A 89 -7.94 -1.86 16.77
N PRO A 90 -7.21 -1.38 17.79
CA PRO A 90 -6.67 -0.03 17.77
C PRO A 90 -5.65 0.13 16.64
N PHE A 91 -5.67 1.29 16.00
CA PHE A 91 -4.65 1.65 15.02
C PHE A 91 -3.38 2.09 15.76
N GLU A 92 -2.27 1.42 15.45
CA GLU A 92 -0.96 1.76 16.02
C GLU A 92 0.11 1.77 14.92
N THR A 93 1.02 2.73 15.05
CA THR A 93 2.17 2.88 14.16
C THR A 93 3.48 2.60 14.89
N GLU A 94 4.50 2.28 14.12
CA GLU A 94 5.88 2.22 14.56
C GLU A 94 6.75 3.08 13.66
N ARG A 95 7.86 3.59 14.21
CA ARG A 95 8.82 4.37 13.44
C ARG A 95 9.77 3.43 12.71
N ARG A 96 9.82 3.53 11.37
CA ARG A 96 10.77 2.81 10.52
C ARG A 96 11.63 3.82 9.75
N GLY A 97 12.85 4.03 10.23
CA GLY A 97 13.71 5.11 9.75
C GLY A 97 13.06 6.47 10.02
N LYS A 98 12.80 7.23 8.96
CA LYS A 98 12.14 8.54 9.03
C LYS A 98 10.61 8.49 8.87
N HIS A 99 10.05 7.32 8.58
CA HIS A 99 8.63 7.15 8.29
C HIS A 99 7.90 6.56 9.50
N GLU A 100 6.65 6.98 9.69
CA GLU A 100 5.71 6.27 10.57
C GLU A 100 4.87 5.32 9.72
N VAL A 101 4.90 4.04 10.09
CA VAL A 101 4.26 2.96 9.34
C VAL A 101 3.36 2.17 10.27
N VAL A 102 2.32 1.53 9.74
CA VAL A 102 1.45 0.66 10.56
C VAL A 102 2.27 -0.49 11.12
N ARG A 103 2.03 -0.86 12.37
CA ARG A 103 2.68 -2.03 12.96
C ARG A 103 2.43 -3.29 12.13
N ALA A 104 3.48 -4.05 11.86
CA ALA A 104 3.42 -5.22 10.98
C ALA A 104 2.41 -6.28 11.46
N ASP A 105 2.26 -6.47 12.77
CA ASP A 105 1.31 -7.43 13.35
C ASP A 105 -0.16 -7.03 13.17
N LEU A 106 -0.45 -5.74 12.97
CA LEU A 106 -1.80 -5.28 12.65
C LEU A 106 -2.13 -5.51 11.17
N VAL A 107 -1.20 -5.20 10.27
CA VAL A 107 -1.37 -5.43 8.82
C VAL A 107 -1.58 -6.93 8.54
N ARG A 108 -0.89 -7.81 9.27
CA ARG A 108 -1.04 -9.28 9.14
C ARG A 108 -2.41 -9.82 9.56
N ARG A 109 -3.24 -9.01 10.23
CA ARG A 109 -4.63 -9.38 10.58
C ARG A 109 -5.61 -9.07 9.45
N ILE A 110 -5.20 -8.29 8.47
CA ILE A 110 -6.05 -7.93 7.33
C ILE A 110 -6.05 -9.13 6.35
N PRO A 111 -7.23 -9.61 5.93
CA PRO A 111 -7.32 -10.69 4.96
C PRO A 111 -6.56 -10.39 3.68
N PHE A 112 -5.88 -11.39 3.13
CA PHE A 112 -4.99 -11.21 1.98
C PHE A 112 -5.66 -10.54 0.75
N PRO A 113 -6.91 -10.87 0.35
CA PRO A 113 -7.57 -10.17 -0.76
C PRO A 113 -7.78 -8.68 -0.51
N VAL A 114 -8.01 -8.29 0.75
CA VAL A 114 -8.14 -6.88 1.14
C VAL A 114 -6.77 -6.21 1.06
N ILE A 115 -5.68 -6.85 1.51
CA ILE A 115 -4.32 -6.32 1.34
C ILE A 115 -4.00 -6.03 -0.13
N GLN A 116 -4.34 -6.93 -1.06
CA GLN A 116 -4.12 -6.71 -2.48
C GLN A 116 -4.88 -5.49 -2.98
N GLU A 117 -6.16 -5.39 -2.64
CA GLU A 117 -7.02 -4.27 -3.03
C GLU A 117 -6.52 -2.92 -2.49
N LEU A 118 -6.17 -2.85 -1.20
CA LEU A 118 -5.63 -1.64 -0.60
C LEU A 118 -4.30 -1.23 -1.23
N ALA A 119 -3.41 -2.20 -1.51
CA ALA A 119 -2.14 -1.92 -2.16
C ALA A 119 -2.33 -1.35 -3.58
N GLU A 120 -3.25 -1.93 -4.36
CA GLU A 120 -3.60 -1.41 -5.68
C GLU A 120 -4.13 0.03 -5.61
N GLU A 121 -5.01 0.31 -4.66
CA GLU A 121 -5.58 1.64 -4.48
C GLU A 121 -4.53 2.68 -4.08
N ILE A 122 -3.63 2.33 -3.15
CA ILE A 122 -2.50 3.18 -2.77
C ILE A 122 -1.60 3.44 -3.97
N LEU A 123 -1.25 2.42 -4.75
CA LEU A 123 -0.35 2.58 -5.90
C LEU A 123 -0.97 3.43 -7.01
N LYS A 124 -2.27 3.31 -7.27
CA LYS A 124 -2.98 4.17 -8.23
C LYS A 124 -2.88 5.65 -7.88
N ALA A 125 -2.96 5.99 -6.60
CA ALA A 125 -2.80 7.37 -6.14
C ALA A 125 -1.37 7.91 -6.31
N ASN A 126 -0.38 7.04 -6.49
CA ASN A 126 1.02 7.40 -6.72
C ASN A 126 1.41 7.43 -8.20
N THR A 127 0.57 6.91 -9.09
CA THR A 127 0.75 7.02 -10.53
C THR A 127 0.13 8.32 -11.05
N LEU A 128 0.81 9.00 -12.00
CA LEU A 128 0.22 10.09 -12.77
C LEU A 128 -1.13 9.61 -13.31
N THR A 129 -2.20 10.35 -13.04
CA THR A 129 -3.53 9.96 -13.51
C THR A 129 -3.49 9.85 -15.04
N GLU A 130 -4.23 8.89 -15.63
CA GLU A 130 -4.22 8.68 -17.09
C GLU A 130 -4.61 9.96 -17.89
N GLU A 131 -5.31 10.91 -17.25
CA GLU A 131 -5.59 12.23 -17.80
C GLU A 131 -4.35 13.12 -18.00
N GLU A 132 -3.28 12.92 -17.22
CA GLU A 132 -2.02 13.65 -17.35
C GLU A 132 -1.09 13.00 -18.39
N ALA A 133 -1.21 11.70 -18.61
CA ALA A 133 -0.45 10.98 -19.64
C ALA A 133 -0.91 11.31 -21.07
N LYS A 134 -2.23 11.49 -21.27
CA LYS A 134 -2.83 11.78 -22.59
C LYS A 134 -2.70 13.24 -23.05
N ASN A 135 -2.29 14.14 -22.17
CA ASN A 135 -2.14 15.58 -22.45
C ASN A 135 -0.67 16.02 -22.69
N SER A 136 0.21 15.05 -22.98
CA SER A 136 1.64 15.29 -23.27
C SER A 136 2.05 15.02 -24.72
N GLU A 137 1.10 14.84 -25.65
CA GLU A 137 1.34 14.85 -27.11
C GLU A 137 0.82 16.12 -27.78
#